data_AF-A0A3A6QT32-F1
#
_entry.id   AF-A0A3A6QT32-F1
#
_cell.length_a   1.000
_cell.length_b   1.000
_cell.length_c   1.000
_cell.angle_alpha   90.00
_cell.angle_beta   90.00
_cell.angle_gamma   90.00
#
_symmetry.space_group_name_H-M   'P 1'
#
loop_
_entity.id
_entity.type
_entity.pdbx_description
1 polymer ?
#
loop_
_entity_poly.entity_id
_entity_poly.type
_entity_poly.pdbx_seq_one_letter_code
_entity_poly.pdbx_strand_id
1 'polypeptide(L)'
;MTDQAQTHSQPSGTQEKILQLAQENPELTNAEIADRINGRVATVRDTLITYDEPAETSDKPPTEISKPVDSASFNATESAVLEYALRNPAATNAEIAAAVDTHVGLVRDIRDEHEATATLPDDGRSVSSTETDQADSSATTQEELSEIEEEILEAATNNPEYSIADIASDVGARIPLVRDTLAAHQV
;
A
#
# COMPACT_ATOMS: atom_id res chain seq x y z
N MET A 1 -10.08 -36.57 31.41
CA MET A 1 -9.35 -37.38 30.43
C MET A 1 -8.50 -36.43 29.62
N THR A 2 -7.20 -36.40 29.92
CA THR A 2 -6.18 -35.66 29.18
C THR A 2 -5.71 -36.57 28.05
N ASP A 3 -6.11 -36.29 26.83
CA ASP A 3 -5.56 -36.96 25.65
C ASP A 3 -5.47 -35.94 24.51
N GLN A 4 -4.49 -35.06 24.64
CA GLN A 4 -3.91 -34.38 23.48
C GLN A 4 -2.54 -35.02 23.32
N ALA A 5 -2.49 -36.12 22.58
CA ALA A 5 -1.26 -36.69 22.09
C ALA A 5 -0.58 -35.67 21.16
N GLN A 6 0.21 -34.77 21.76
CA GLN A 6 1.25 -34.01 21.08
C GLN A 6 2.28 -35.02 20.56
N THR A 7 1.98 -35.62 19.41
CA THR A 7 2.96 -36.35 18.62
C THR A 7 3.83 -35.33 17.90
N HIS A 8 4.59 -34.54 18.67
CA HIS A 8 5.77 -33.87 18.15
C HIS A 8 6.73 -34.99 17.74
N SER A 9 6.64 -35.42 16.49
CA SER A 9 7.64 -36.30 15.90
C SER A 9 8.99 -35.66 16.17
N GLN A 10 9.89 -36.34 16.87
CA GLN A 10 11.20 -35.74 17.15
C GLN A 10 11.90 -35.45 15.82
N PRO A 11 12.57 -34.28 15.68
CA PRO A 11 13.29 -33.97 14.46
C PRO A 11 14.34 -35.05 14.24
N SER A 12 14.37 -35.61 13.04
CA SER A 12 15.43 -36.54 12.63
C SER A 12 16.78 -35.82 12.65
N GLY A 13 17.90 -36.53 12.77
CA GLY A 13 19.23 -35.88 12.91
C GLY A 13 19.64 -34.91 11.79
N THR A 14 19.00 -34.96 10.62
CA THR A 14 19.15 -33.93 9.56
C THR A 14 18.27 -32.70 9.82
N GLN A 15 17.05 -32.90 10.32
CA GLN A 15 16.11 -31.83 10.68
C GLN A 15 16.64 -31.01 11.85
N GLU A 16 17.27 -31.66 12.84
CA GLU A 16 17.91 -30.97 13.97
C GLU A 16 19.04 -30.03 13.51
N LYS A 17 19.87 -30.48 12.57
CA LYS A 17 20.92 -29.64 11.96
C LYS A 17 20.36 -28.46 11.18
N ILE A 18 19.22 -28.65 10.50
CA ILE A 18 18.52 -27.57 9.78
C ILE A 18 18.08 -26.49 10.77
N LEU A 19 17.43 -26.89 11.86
CA LEU A 19 16.94 -25.97 12.88
C LEU A 19 18.09 -25.25 13.59
N GLN A 20 19.16 -25.98 13.90
CA GLN A 20 20.37 -25.41 14.49
C GLN A 20 21.00 -24.36 13.57
N LEU A 21 21.20 -24.66 12.28
CA LEU A 21 21.78 -23.70 11.34
C LEU A 21 20.91 -22.46 11.13
N ALA A 22 19.59 -22.65 11.03
CA ALA A 22 18.64 -21.55 10.89
C ALA A 22 18.62 -20.66 12.15
N GLN A 23 18.74 -21.25 13.34
CA GLN A 23 18.77 -20.50 14.60
C GLN A 23 20.10 -19.79 14.85
N GLU A 24 21.23 -20.45 14.53
CA GLU A 24 22.56 -19.86 14.69
C GLU A 24 22.86 -18.79 13.63
N ASN A 25 22.24 -18.90 12.44
CA ASN A 25 22.49 -18.01 11.31
C ASN A 25 21.16 -17.67 10.60
N PRO A 26 20.33 -16.79 11.16
CA PRO A 26 19.03 -16.43 10.59
C PRO A 26 19.14 -15.70 9.24
N GLU A 27 20.33 -15.23 8.87
CA GLU A 27 20.58 -14.60 7.57
C GLU A 27 20.81 -15.62 6.44
N LEU A 28 21.03 -16.91 6.77
CA LEU A 28 21.22 -17.94 5.75
C LEU A 28 19.90 -18.25 5.06
N THR A 29 19.95 -18.26 3.73
CA THR A 29 18.80 -18.68 2.94
C THR A 29 18.57 -20.19 3.03
N ASN A 30 17.35 -20.63 2.76
CA ASN A 30 17.01 -22.07 2.67
C ASN A 30 17.92 -22.83 1.69
N ALA A 31 18.42 -22.14 0.65
CA ALA A 31 19.36 -22.71 -0.31
C ALA A 31 20.76 -22.93 0.30
N GLU A 32 21.26 -21.96 1.06
CA GLU A 32 22.57 -22.05 1.72
C GLU A 32 22.57 -23.07 2.85
N ILE A 33 21.48 -23.16 3.62
CA ILE A 33 21.31 -24.19 4.64
C ILE A 33 21.35 -25.57 3.98
N ALA A 34 20.63 -25.75 2.86
CA ALA A 34 20.61 -27.01 2.12
C ALA A 34 21.99 -27.39 1.57
N ASP A 35 22.76 -26.44 1.04
CA ASP A 35 24.12 -26.68 0.55
C ASP A 35 25.04 -27.16 1.69
N ARG A 36 24.97 -26.49 2.85
CA ARG A 36 25.81 -26.79 4.02
C ARG A 36 25.57 -28.16 4.63
N ILE A 37 24.35 -28.68 4.55
CA ILE A 37 24.01 -30.04 5.00
C ILE A 37 24.01 -31.08 3.87
N ASN A 38 24.38 -30.69 2.65
CA ASN A 38 24.25 -31.50 1.43
C ASN A 38 22.83 -32.09 1.26
N GLY A 39 21.82 -31.29 1.61
CA GLY A 39 20.41 -31.64 1.61
C GLY A 39 19.63 -30.99 0.47
N ARG A 40 18.30 -31.22 0.45
CA ARG A 40 17.40 -30.56 -0.50
C ARG A 40 16.74 -29.35 0.15
N VAL A 41 16.64 -28.25 -0.61
CA VAL A 41 15.93 -27.02 -0.20
C VAL A 41 14.48 -27.32 0.22
N ALA A 42 13.81 -28.23 -0.48
CA ALA A 42 12.45 -28.65 -0.12
C ALA A 42 12.37 -29.24 1.30
N THR A 43 13.37 -30.03 1.72
CA THR A 43 13.44 -30.62 3.06
C THR A 43 13.73 -29.56 4.12
N VAL A 44 14.61 -28.59 3.83
CA VAL A 44 14.88 -27.43 4.70
C VAL A 44 13.60 -26.64 4.92
N ARG A 45 12.92 -26.26 3.84
CA ARG A 45 11.66 -25.52 3.88
C ARG A 45 10.58 -26.26 4.68
N ASP A 46 10.40 -27.55 4.43
CA ASP A 46 9.39 -28.37 5.11
C ASP A 46 9.67 -28.51 6.61
N THR A 47 10.94 -28.69 6.98
CA THR A 47 11.38 -28.77 8.38
C THR A 47 11.16 -27.43 9.09
N LEU A 48 11.55 -26.31 8.47
CA LEU A 48 11.28 -24.99 9.03
C LEU A 48 9.78 -24.76 9.16
N ILE A 49 8.95 -24.99 8.13
CA ILE A 49 7.48 -24.86 8.27
C ILE A 49 6.90 -25.74 9.40
N THR A 50 7.47 -26.92 9.63
CA THR A 50 6.96 -27.89 10.62
C THR A 50 7.39 -27.56 12.05
N TYR A 51 8.59 -26.99 12.25
CA TYR A 51 9.21 -26.79 13.58
C TYR A 51 9.57 -25.33 13.89
N ASP A 52 9.48 -24.44 12.92
CA ASP A 52 9.20 -23.02 13.13
C ASP A 52 7.77 -23.01 13.66
N GLU A 53 7.63 -23.29 14.97
CA GLU A 53 6.45 -22.87 15.69
C GLU A 53 6.20 -21.42 15.29
N PRO A 54 4.94 -21.00 15.08
CA PRO A 54 4.64 -19.60 14.98
C PRO A 54 4.98 -19.00 16.34
N ALA A 55 6.26 -18.65 16.55
CA ALA A 55 6.57 -17.35 17.09
C ALA A 55 5.60 -16.45 16.37
N GLU A 56 4.76 -15.76 17.14
CA GLU A 56 3.89 -14.72 16.63
C GLU A 56 4.78 -13.82 15.77
N THR A 57 4.89 -14.19 14.50
CA THR A 57 5.42 -13.43 13.41
C THR A 57 4.26 -12.50 13.21
N SER A 58 4.25 -11.52 14.13
CA SER A 58 3.89 -10.16 13.87
C SER A 58 3.55 -10.07 12.41
N ASP A 59 2.25 -10.04 12.18
CA ASP A 59 1.62 -9.28 11.14
C ASP A 59 2.33 -7.92 11.08
N LYS A 60 3.49 -7.96 10.42
CA LYS A 60 4.22 -6.86 9.89
C LYS A 60 4.26 -7.27 8.44
N PRO A 61 3.34 -6.74 7.60
CA PRO A 61 3.71 -6.42 6.23
C PRO A 61 5.15 -5.89 6.20
N PRO A 62 5.89 -6.05 5.09
CA PRO A 62 7.20 -5.40 4.97
C PRO A 62 7.01 -4.00 5.52
N THR A 63 7.72 -3.69 6.60
CA THR A 63 7.70 -2.32 7.12
C THR A 63 8.29 -1.57 5.94
N GLU A 64 7.42 -0.95 5.14
CA GLU A 64 7.80 0.10 4.23
C GLU A 64 8.48 1.09 5.15
N ILE A 65 9.81 0.98 5.21
CA ILE A 65 10.62 1.85 6.02
C ILE A 65 10.36 3.20 5.39
N SER A 66 9.49 4.01 6.00
CA SER A 66 9.21 5.34 5.50
C SER A 66 10.56 6.08 5.54
N LYS A 67 11.15 6.31 4.37
CA LYS A 67 12.48 6.89 4.25
C LYS A 67 12.32 8.41 4.23
N PRO A 68 13.06 9.15 5.07
CA PRO A 68 13.02 10.60 4.98
C PRO A 68 13.49 11.04 3.59
N VAL A 69 12.85 12.06 3.02
CA VAL A 69 13.19 12.59 1.69
C VAL A 69 14.63 13.13 1.61
N ASP A 70 15.28 13.42 2.74
CA ASP A 70 16.71 13.77 2.83
C ASP A 70 17.65 12.54 2.88
N SER A 71 17.11 11.32 2.80
CA SER A 71 17.94 10.11 2.75
C SER A 71 18.82 10.12 1.51
N ALA A 72 20.04 9.61 1.63
CA ALA A 72 20.96 9.41 0.50
C ALA A 72 20.43 8.45 -0.60
N SER A 73 19.25 7.85 -0.40
CA SER A 73 18.51 7.10 -1.41
C SER A 73 17.80 7.97 -2.44
N PHE A 74 17.58 9.26 -2.16
CA PHE A 74 16.94 10.20 -3.07
C PHE A 74 17.97 11.19 -3.63
N ASN A 75 17.86 11.52 -4.92
CA ASN A 75 18.60 12.63 -5.50
C ASN A 75 17.96 13.97 -5.11
N ALA A 76 18.70 15.07 -5.19
CA ALA A 76 18.26 16.40 -4.79
C ALA A 76 16.91 16.82 -5.42
N THR A 77 16.67 16.43 -6.68
CA THR A 77 15.40 16.70 -7.36
C THR A 77 14.26 15.85 -6.81
N GLU A 78 14.49 14.56 -6.52
CA GLU A 78 13.49 13.65 -5.97
C GLU A 78 13.11 14.06 -4.55
N SER A 79 14.11 14.40 -3.72
CA SER A 79 13.92 14.95 -2.39
C SER A 79 13.08 16.22 -2.41
N ALA A 80 13.38 17.17 -3.31
CA ALA A 80 12.63 18.43 -3.41
C ALA A 80 11.19 18.23 -3.88
N VAL A 81 10.95 17.32 -4.83
CA VAL A 81 9.59 16.96 -5.28
C VAL A 81 8.80 16.33 -4.15
N LEU A 82 9.36 15.33 -3.45
CA LEU A 82 8.66 14.62 -2.38
C LEU A 82 8.46 15.51 -1.15
N GLU A 83 9.43 16.35 -0.79
CA GLU A 83 9.27 17.33 0.29
C GLU A 83 8.13 18.30 0.01
N TYR A 84 8.09 18.86 -1.21
CA TYR A 84 7.05 19.80 -1.60
C TYR A 84 5.67 19.13 -1.65
N ALA A 85 5.60 17.91 -2.18
CA ALA A 85 4.37 17.13 -2.25
C ALA A 85 3.83 16.75 -0.86
N LEU A 86 4.69 16.27 0.04
CA LEU A 86 4.32 15.93 1.41
C LEU A 86 3.92 17.16 2.24
N ARG A 87 4.53 18.33 1.96
CA ARG A 87 4.15 19.59 2.62
C ARG A 87 2.88 20.21 2.04
N ASN A 88 2.53 19.89 0.79
CA ASN A 88 1.35 20.40 0.09
C ASN A 88 0.62 19.25 -0.62
N PRO A 89 -0.12 18.41 0.12
CA PRO A 89 -0.78 17.23 -0.46
C PRO A 89 -1.85 17.59 -1.52
N ALA A 90 -2.38 18.82 -1.46
CA ALA A 90 -3.33 19.35 -2.45
C ALA A 90 -2.66 19.89 -3.73
N ALA A 91 -1.33 20.01 -3.76
CA ALA A 91 -0.62 20.53 -4.93
C ALA A 91 -0.70 19.53 -6.10
N THR A 92 -1.04 20.05 -7.28
CA THR A 92 -1.05 19.26 -8.50
C THR A 92 0.38 19.01 -9.00
N ASN A 93 0.56 17.96 -9.80
CA ASN A 93 1.87 17.64 -10.38
C ASN A 93 2.45 18.80 -11.22
N ALA A 94 1.59 19.65 -11.80
CA ALA A 94 2.00 20.85 -12.52
C ALA A 94 2.54 21.95 -11.59
N GLU A 95 1.90 22.17 -10.45
CA GLU A 95 2.34 23.15 -9.45
C GLU A 95 3.66 22.74 -8.81
N ILE A 96 3.81 21.45 -8.48
CA ILE A 96 5.05 20.90 -7.92
C ILE A 96 6.19 21.00 -8.95
N ALA A 97 5.91 20.68 -10.21
CA ALA A 97 6.89 20.79 -11.29
C ALA A 97 7.40 22.22 -11.47
N ALA A 98 6.49 23.21 -11.42
CA ALA A 98 6.85 24.62 -11.48
C ALA A 98 7.66 25.09 -10.26
N ALA A 99 7.36 24.57 -9.06
CA ALA A 99 8.06 24.93 -7.83
C ALA A 99 9.49 24.37 -7.78
N VAL A 100 9.71 23.18 -8.33
CA VAL A 100 11.00 22.45 -8.27
C VAL A 100 11.81 22.60 -9.57
N ASP A 101 11.36 23.42 -10.52
CA ASP A 101 11.97 23.61 -11.86
C ASP A 101 12.19 22.28 -12.59
N THR A 102 11.14 21.45 -12.62
CA THR A 102 11.15 20.13 -13.26
C THR A 102 9.91 19.96 -14.15
N HIS A 103 9.74 18.77 -14.73
CA HIS A 103 8.65 18.42 -15.63
C HIS A 103 7.60 17.54 -14.93
N VAL A 104 6.33 17.72 -15.31
CA VAL A 104 5.17 17.03 -14.73
C VAL A 104 5.29 15.50 -14.81
N GLY A 105 5.87 14.96 -15.88
CA GLY A 105 6.10 13.52 -16.03
C GLY A 105 6.98 12.95 -14.92
N LEU A 106 8.11 13.62 -14.64
CA LEU A 106 9.04 13.20 -13.59
C LEU A 106 8.41 13.30 -12.20
N VAL A 107 7.63 14.35 -11.93
CA VAL A 107 6.89 14.50 -10.66
C VAL A 107 5.90 13.35 -10.47
N ARG A 108 5.18 12.98 -11.53
CA ARG A 108 4.25 11.85 -11.50
C ARG A 108 4.97 10.55 -11.16
N ASP A 109 6.05 10.23 -11.88
CA ASP A 109 6.82 8.99 -11.65
C ASP A 109 7.34 8.92 -10.21
N ILE A 110 7.87 10.03 -9.68
CA ILE A 110 8.37 10.12 -8.30
C ILE A 110 7.24 9.95 -7.28
N ARG A 111 6.06 10.54 -7.50
CA ARG A 111 4.93 10.40 -6.57
C ARG A 111 4.40 8.96 -6.58
N ASP A 112 4.21 8.39 -7.76
CA ASP A 112 3.74 7.00 -7.91
C ASP A 112 4.70 6.00 -7.25
N GLU A 113 6.02 6.20 -7.35
CA GLU A 113 7.02 5.26 -6.82
C GLU A 113 7.42 5.52 -5.36
N HIS A 114 7.46 6.78 -4.94
CA HIS A 114 8.09 7.18 -3.68
C HIS A 114 7.16 7.90 -2.70
N GLU A 115 6.05 8.53 -3.09
CA GLU A 115 5.21 9.30 -2.16
C GLU A 115 4.64 8.45 -1.02
N ALA A 116 4.28 7.20 -1.30
CA ALA A 116 3.77 6.25 -0.28
C ALA A 116 4.82 5.87 0.77
N THR A 117 6.10 5.92 0.42
CA THR A 117 7.22 5.51 1.29
C THR A 117 8.08 6.67 1.76
N ALA A 118 7.89 7.86 1.20
CA ALA A 118 8.62 9.06 1.56
C ALA A 118 7.99 9.72 2.78
N THR A 119 8.82 10.19 3.70
CA THR A 119 8.37 11.02 4.83
C THR A 119 9.17 12.31 4.90
N LEU A 120 8.58 13.34 5.48
CA LEU A 120 9.31 14.59 5.76
C LEU A 120 10.41 14.31 6.78
N PRO A 121 11.60 14.91 6.65
CA PRO A 121 12.63 14.80 7.69
C PRO A 121 12.06 15.35 9.00
N ASP A 122 12.24 14.59 10.08
CA ASP A 122 11.88 15.02 11.43
C ASP A 122 12.81 16.16 11.83
N ASP A 123 12.41 17.40 11.53
CA ASP A 123 13.11 18.61 11.99
C ASP A 123 12.82 18.82 13.49
N GLY A 124 13.27 17.87 14.31
CA GLY A 124 13.37 17.96 15.77
C GLY A 124 12.10 18.35 16.53
N ARG A 125 10.92 18.34 15.91
CA ARG A 125 9.65 18.62 16.57
C ARG A 125 8.96 17.31 16.84
N SER A 126 9.40 16.66 17.92
CA SER A 126 8.63 15.66 18.63
C SER A 126 7.24 16.24 18.93
N VAL A 127 6.29 15.96 18.05
CA VAL A 127 4.87 15.95 18.34
C VAL A 127 4.46 14.50 18.33
N SER A 128 4.59 13.91 19.51
CA SER A 128 3.74 12.81 19.93
C SER A 128 2.29 13.29 19.80
N SER A 129 1.67 13.02 18.66
CA SER A 129 0.24 13.22 18.44
C SER A 129 -0.37 11.88 18.10
N THR A 130 -0.83 11.23 19.17
CA THR A 130 -1.98 10.35 19.13
C THR A 130 -3.12 11.07 18.42
N GLU A 131 -3.51 10.60 17.25
CA GLU A 131 -4.79 10.86 16.57
C GLU A 131 -4.66 10.12 15.22
N THR A 132 -5.58 9.32 14.73
CA THR A 132 -6.87 8.76 15.17
C THR A 132 -7.19 7.78 14.05
N ASP A 133 -7.86 6.69 14.36
CA ASP A 133 -8.53 5.85 13.37
C ASP A 133 -9.20 6.69 12.27
N GLN A 134 -8.68 6.58 11.04
CA GLN A 134 -9.45 6.89 9.84
C GLN A 134 -9.35 5.71 8.89
N ALA A 135 -9.97 4.61 9.33
CA ALA A 135 -10.69 3.75 8.42
C ALA A 135 -11.98 4.49 8.04
N ASP A 136 -11.95 5.29 6.97
CA ASP A 136 -13.17 5.52 6.19
C ASP A 136 -12.83 5.92 4.75
N SER A 137 -13.15 5.04 3.82
CA SER A 137 -13.45 5.37 2.42
C SER A 137 -14.23 4.21 1.82
N SER A 138 -15.37 3.92 2.44
CA SER A 138 -16.47 3.15 1.83
C SER A 138 -17.76 3.35 2.63
N ALA A 139 -18.10 4.61 2.86
CA ALA A 139 -19.48 5.02 3.07
C ALA A 139 -19.68 6.32 2.28
N THR A 140 -19.88 6.23 0.97
CA THR A 140 -20.54 7.32 0.25
C THR A 140 -21.88 7.52 0.94
N THR A 141 -22.05 8.65 1.62
CA THR A 141 -23.26 8.89 2.41
C THR A 141 -24.42 8.95 1.42
N GLN A 142 -25.56 8.34 1.76
CA GLN A 142 -26.74 8.32 0.87
C GLN A 142 -27.20 9.73 0.46
N GLU A 143 -26.84 10.75 1.25
CA GLU A 143 -27.04 12.17 0.97
C GLU A 143 -26.14 12.68 -0.16
N GLU A 144 -24.87 12.31 -0.20
CA GLU A 144 -23.93 12.65 -1.29
C GLU A 144 -24.31 11.93 -2.60
N LEU A 145 -24.85 10.71 -2.50
CA LEU A 145 -25.43 10.01 -3.65
C LEU A 145 -26.68 10.73 -4.19
N SER A 146 -27.51 11.32 -3.33
CA SER A 146 -28.69 12.05 -3.81
C SER A 146 -28.30 13.38 -4.47
N GLU A 147 -27.26 14.05 -3.97
CA GLU A 147 -26.73 15.28 -4.55
C GLU A 147 -26.10 15.04 -5.93
N ILE A 148 -25.29 13.98 -6.08
CA ILE A 148 -24.69 13.63 -7.38
C ILE A 148 -25.77 13.20 -8.41
N GLU A 149 -26.84 12.55 -7.98
CA GLU A 149 -27.96 12.16 -8.85
C GLU A 149 -28.73 13.37 -9.38
N GLU A 150 -28.95 14.40 -8.56
CA GLU A 150 -29.59 15.65 -8.97
C GLU A 150 -28.71 16.43 -9.95
N GLU A 151 -27.40 16.50 -9.69
CA GLU A 151 -26.43 17.14 -10.59
C GLU A 151 -26.37 16.45 -11.97
N ILE A 152 -26.43 15.10 -12.00
CA ILE A 152 -26.51 14.31 -13.23
C ILE A 152 -27.77 14.67 -14.04
N LEU A 153 -28.92 14.82 -13.38
CA LEU A 153 -30.19 15.14 -14.03
C LEU A 153 -30.18 16.56 -14.60
N GLU A 154 -29.60 17.51 -13.86
CA GLU A 154 -29.44 18.90 -14.28
C GLU A 154 -28.48 19.00 -15.47
N ALA A 155 -27.33 18.32 -15.43
CA ALA A 155 -26.36 18.29 -16.53
C ALA A 155 -26.94 17.68 -17.80
N ALA A 156 -27.68 16.57 -17.68
CA ALA A 156 -28.36 15.93 -18.82
C ALA A 156 -29.48 16.78 -19.42
N THR A 157 -30.18 17.57 -18.59
CA THR A 157 -31.25 18.47 -19.05
C THR A 157 -30.68 19.72 -19.72
N ASN A 158 -29.61 20.29 -19.18
CA ASN A 158 -28.96 21.46 -19.73
C ASN A 158 -28.15 21.13 -21.01
N ASN A 159 -27.67 19.89 -21.14
CA ASN A 159 -26.83 19.46 -22.25
C ASN A 159 -27.28 18.10 -22.83
N PRO A 160 -28.40 18.03 -23.56
CA PRO A 160 -28.93 16.76 -24.09
C PRO A 160 -28.04 16.13 -25.19
N GLU A 161 -27.12 16.90 -25.76
CA GLU A 161 -26.14 16.43 -26.74
C GLU A 161 -24.92 15.75 -26.08
N TYR A 162 -24.74 15.90 -24.76
CA TYR A 162 -23.62 15.30 -24.05
C TYR A 162 -23.81 13.79 -23.94
N SER A 163 -22.75 13.05 -24.22
CA SER A 163 -22.72 11.60 -24.02
C SER A 163 -22.73 11.29 -22.52
N ILE A 164 -23.17 10.07 -22.16
CA ILE A 164 -23.13 9.56 -20.78
C ILE A 164 -21.71 9.71 -20.17
N ALA A 165 -20.67 9.59 -21.00
CA ALA A 165 -19.28 9.78 -20.58
C ALA A 165 -18.91 11.25 -20.32
N ASP A 166 -19.43 12.19 -21.12
CA ASP A 166 -19.23 13.62 -20.92
C ASP A 166 -19.94 14.09 -19.65
N ILE A 167 -21.18 13.66 -19.44
CA ILE A 167 -21.94 13.98 -18.22
C ILE A 167 -21.22 13.42 -16.98
N ALA A 168 -20.77 12.16 -17.04
CA ALA A 168 -20.00 11.55 -15.95
C ALA A 168 -18.70 12.32 -15.62
N SER A 169 -18.05 12.90 -16.64
CA SER A 169 -16.84 13.70 -16.45
C SER A 169 -17.13 15.10 -15.90
N ASP A 170 -18.28 15.69 -16.25
CA ASP A 170 -18.72 17.01 -15.83
C ASP A 170 -19.09 17.05 -14.34
N VAL A 171 -19.91 16.09 -13.90
CA VAL A 171 -20.35 15.94 -12.50
C VAL A 171 -19.41 15.09 -11.63
N GLY A 172 -18.33 14.54 -12.19
CA GLY A 172 -17.43 13.65 -11.44
C GLY A 172 -18.06 12.32 -11.02
N ALA A 173 -19.15 11.90 -11.67
CA ALA A 173 -19.85 10.66 -11.40
C ALA A 173 -19.28 9.47 -12.18
N ARG A 174 -19.61 8.25 -11.76
CA ARG A 174 -19.26 7.04 -12.53
C ARG A 174 -20.23 6.85 -13.69
N ILE A 175 -19.72 6.53 -14.89
CA ILE A 175 -20.54 6.16 -16.07
C ILE A 175 -21.70 5.20 -15.75
N PRO A 176 -21.52 4.08 -15.01
CA PRO A 176 -22.64 3.22 -14.64
C PRO A 176 -23.69 3.89 -13.76
N LEU A 177 -23.32 4.84 -12.89
CA LEU A 177 -24.25 5.61 -12.07
C LEU A 177 -25.08 6.55 -12.94
N VAL A 178 -24.44 7.36 -13.79
CA VAL A 178 -25.14 8.24 -14.75
C VAL A 178 -26.12 7.46 -15.62
N ARG A 179 -25.70 6.29 -16.12
CA ARG A 179 -26.56 5.41 -16.91
C ARG A 179 -27.76 4.91 -16.10
N ASP A 180 -27.56 4.56 -14.84
CA ASP A 180 -28.63 4.05 -13.95
C ASP A 180 -29.63 5.15 -13.59
N THR A 181 -29.14 6.33 -13.18
CA THR A 181 -29.95 7.51 -12.84
C THR A 181 -30.79 7.98 -14.02
N LEU A 182 -30.20 8.07 -15.23
CA LEU A 182 -30.94 8.42 -16.44
C LEU A 182 -31.94 7.33 -16.82
N ALA A 183 -31.61 6.05 -16.69
CA ALA A 183 -32.55 4.96 -16.96
C ALA A 183 -33.71 4.92 -15.95
N ALA A 184 -33.48 5.30 -14.69
CA ALA A 184 -34.49 5.36 -13.65
C ALA A 184 -35.44 6.57 -13.80
N HIS A 185 -34.95 7.68 -14.37
CA HIS A 185 -35.69 8.94 -14.50
C HIS A 185 -36.13 9.28 -15.94
N GLN A 186 -35.84 8.43 -16.93
CA GLN A 186 -36.41 8.51 -18.27
C GLN A 186 -37.84 7.94 -18.30
N VAL A 187 -38.83 8.80 -18.53
CA VAL A 187 -40.20 8.44 -18.97
C VAL A 187 -40.34 8.49 -20.48
#